data_AF-A0A7S4VJM9-F1
#
_entry.id   AF-A0A7S4VJM9-F1
#
_cell.length_a   1.000
_cell.length_b   1.000
_cell.length_c   1.000
_cell.angle_alpha   90.00
_cell.angle_beta   90.00
_cell.angle_gamma   90.00
#
_symmetry.space_group_name_H-M   'P 1'
#
loop_
_entity.id
_entity.type
_entity.pdbx_description
1 polymer ?
#
loop_
_entity_poly.entity_id
_entity_poly.type
_entity_poly.pdbx_seq_one_letter_code
_entity_poly.pdbx_strand_id
1 'polypeptide(L)'
;MKDSLGLTPLHVACRCASFDVVSLVLSAWPDALKERDDYDWTPLHCACEKKEASYDVVSLLLNSWPDAVNQEEIEEGLTPLHIAFYNVSPMETIILLLDKWIEVSDNRNKDRIEPLIKIVGYEGDAEERKELLHYLCSLFDEETQQIDDDFSQSEIMRYFVSINWLKGIFLAINMYPTVTKSLDLHTNIMADFLSVVGKRCHLKTMSTVIQNEPELLENVYTLPEAHT
;
A
#
# COMPACT_ATOMS: atom_id res chain seq x y z
N MET A 1 18.69 27.03 8.96
CA MET A 1 19.37 27.40 7.69
C MET A 1 18.98 26.36 6.66
N LYS A 2 18.53 26.79 5.48
CA LYS A 2 18.15 25.93 4.35
C LYS A 2 19.10 26.18 3.19
N ASP A 3 19.34 25.16 2.37
CA ASP A 3 20.10 25.32 1.12
C ASP A 3 19.22 25.85 -0.02
N SER A 4 19.72 25.80 -1.26
CA SER A 4 19.00 26.28 -2.46
C SER A 4 17.80 25.42 -2.88
N LEU A 5 17.59 24.26 -2.25
CA LEU A 5 16.44 23.38 -2.46
C LEU A 5 15.51 23.37 -1.23
N GLY A 6 15.70 24.30 -0.30
CA GLY A 6 14.94 24.33 0.95
C GLY A 6 15.39 23.27 1.97
N LEU A 7 16.44 22.49 1.67
CA LEU A 7 16.85 21.37 2.54
C LEU A 7 17.52 21.90 3.80
N THR A 8 17.07 21.40 4.94
CA THR A 8 17.77 21.59 6.22
C THR A 8 18.91 20.58 6.37
N PRO A 9 19.87 20.80 7.28
CA PRO A 9 20.88 19.79 7.61
C PRO A 9 20.27 18.43 7.99
N LEU A 10 19.07 18.43 8.59
CA LEU A 10 18.37 17.19 8.93
C LEU A 10 17.91 16.43 7.67
N HIS A 11 17.33 17.12 6.68
CA HIS A 11 16.95 16.49 5.40
C HIS A 11 18.13 15.76 4.75
N VAL A 12 19.28 16.45 4.68
CA VAL A 12 20.50 15.88 4.09
C VAL A 12 21.01 14.69 4.90
N ALA A 13 21.01 14.78 6.23
CA ALA A 13 21.43 13.68 7.10
C ALA A 13 20.53 12.43 6.95
N CYS A 14 19.21 12.64 6.84
CA CYS A 14 18.22 11.60 6.59
C CYS A 14 18.42 10.93 5.23
N ARG A 15 18.60 11.71 4.15
CA ARG A 15 18.89 11.23 2.80
C ARG A 15 20.22 10.45 2.71
N CYS A 16 21.14 10.72 3.62
CA CYS A 16 22.43 10.03 3.74
C CYS A 16 22.41 8.87 4.75
N ALA A 17 21.24 8.53 5.32
CA ALA A 17 21.08 7.44 6.30
C ALA A 17 22.07 7.51 7.49
N SER A 18 22.50 8.71 7.88
CA SER A 18 23.57 8.90 8.86
C SER A 18 23.01 9.06 10.28
N PHE A 19 22.78 7.95 10.98
CA PHE A 19 22.14 7.93 12.31
C PHE A 19 22.76 8.90 13.33
N ASP A 20 24.09 8.92 13.44
CA ASP A 20 24.79 9.79 14.40
C ASP A 20 24.56 11.27 14.10
N VAL A 21 24.56 11.64 12.82
CA VAL A 21 24.34 13.02 12.37
C VAL A 21 22.89 13.42 12.60
N VAL A 22 21.94 12.53 12.27
CA VAL A 22 20.50 12.74 12.55
C VAL A 22 20.29 12.96 14.05
N SER A 23 20.83 12.09 14.89
CA SER A 23 20.72 12.19 16.36
C SER A 23 21.30 13.49 16.90
N LEU A 24 22.47 13.91 16.39
CA LEU A 24 23.10 15.16 16.78
C LEU A 24 22.28 16.38 16.38
N VAL A 25 21.77 16.41 15.14
CA VAL A 25 20.95 17.51 14.63
C VAL A 25 19.65 17.61 15.42
N LEU A 26 18.98 16.49 15.71
CA LEU A 26 17.76 16.47 16.52
C LEU A 26 18.00 16.91 17.96
N SER A 27 19.15 16.58 18.55
CA SER A 27 19.51 17.03 19.89
C SER A 27 19.73 18.55 19.96
N ALA A 28 20.25 19.14 18.88
CA ALA A 28 20.50 20.58 18.79
C ALA A 28 19.29 21.39 18.31
N TRP A 29 18.47 20.81 17.43
CA TRP A 29 17.32 21.46 16.80
C TRP A 29 16.17 20.47 16.55
N PRO A 30 15.38 20.14 17.59
CA PRO A 30 14.27 19.18 17.48
C PRO A 30 13.19 19.62 16.47
N ASP A 31 12.92 20.91 16.36
CA ASP A 31 11.89 21.46 15.46
C ASP A 31 12.20 21.20 13.97
N ALA A 32 13.45 20.87 13.63
CA ALA A 32 13.85 20.49 12.28
C ALA A 32 13.04 19.31 11.72
N LEU A 33 12.45 18.47 12.58
CA LEU A 33 11.60 17.34 12.19
C LEU A 33 10.42 17.75 11.32
N LYS A 34 9.89 18.96 11.54
CA LYS A 34 8.67 19.46 10.88
C LYS A 34 8.95 20.41 9.74
N GLU A 35 10.23 20.73 9.50
CA GLU A 35 10.62 21.58 8.39
C GLU A 35 10.32 20.86 7.07
N ARG A 36 9.89 21.64 6.08
CA ARG A 36 9.66 21.15 4.73
C ARG A 36 10.65 21.79 3.75
N ASP A 37 11.12 21.02 2.78
CA ASP A 37 11.94 21.50 1.67
C ASP A 37 11.09 22.12 0.56
N ASP A 38 11.69 22.47 -0.58
CA ASP A 38 10.98 23.12 -1.68
C ASP A 38 10.01 22.18 -2.43
N TYR A 39 10.13 20.85 -2.25
CA TYR A 39 9.17 19.84 -2.72
C TYR A 39 8.09 19.55 -1.67
N ASP A 40 8.07 20.33 -0.59
CA ASP A 40 7.23 20.12 0.56
C ASP A 40 7.51 18.79 1.29
N TRP A 41 8.70 18.23 1.11
CA TRP A 41 9.12 16.99 1.77
C TRP A 41 9.58 17.28 3.18
N THR A 42 9.16 16.44 4.11
CA THR A 42 9.72 16.39 5.47
C THR A 42 11.02 15.58 5.49
N PRO A 43 11.82 15.63 6.58
CA PRO A 43 13.00 14.78 6.73
C PRO A 43 12.69 13.28 6.64
N LEU A 44 11.48 12.85 7.01
CA LEU A 44 11.06 11.46 6.90
C LEU A 44 10.87 11.04 5.43
N HIS A 45 10.32 11.90 4.57
CA HIS A 45 10.26 11.64 3.13
C HIS A 45 11.68 11.44 2.55
N CYS A 46 12.62 12.32 2.92
CA CYS A 46 14.02 12.20 2.51
C CYS A 46 14.71 10.92 3.02
N ALA A 47 14.34 10.42 4.20
CA ALA A 47 14.86 9.15 4.73
C ALA A 47 14.40 7.94 3.89
N CYS A 48 13.25 8.05 3.23
CA CYS A 48 12.62 7.01 2.41
C CYS A 48 12.94 7.13 0.90
N GLU A 49 13.61 8.19 0.48
CA GLU A 49 13.89 8.49 -0.93
C GLU A 49 14.85 7.49 -1.59
N LYS A 50 15.75 6.89 -0.80
CA LYS A 50 16.75 5.96 -1.33
C LYS A 50 16.38 4.52 -1.02
N LYS A 51 16.80 3.64 -1.94
CA LYS A 51 16.70 2.18 -1.76
C LYS A 51 17.33 1.67 -0.45
N GLU A 52 18.36 2.35 0.05
CA GLU A 52 19.05 2.02 1.30
C GLU A 52 18.49 2.83 2.48
N ALA A 53 17.17 3.00 2.55
CA ALA A 53 16.52 3.65 3.67
C ALA A 53 16.86 2.93 4.98
N SER A 54 17.48 3.64 5.92
CA SER A 54 17.91 3.06 7.20
C SER A 54 16.72 2.93 8.15
N TYR A 55 16.43 1.70 8.55
CA TYR A 55 15.44 1.37 9.58
C TYR A 55 15.65 2.21 10.85
N ASP A 56 16.90 2.33 11.32
CA ASP A 56 17.22 3.05 12.56
C ASP A 56 16.95 4.55 12.45
N VAL A 57 17.25 5.15 11.29
CA VAL A 57 16.96 6.57 11.04
C VAL A 57 15.46 6.80 10.97
N VAL A 58 14.73 5.97 10.22
CA VAL A 58 13.27 6.06 10.11
C VAL A 58 12.61 5.87 11.48
N SER A 59 13.04 4.88 12.25
CA SER A 59 12.57 4.61 13.62
C SER A 59 12.83 5.80 14.54
N LEU A 60 14.03 6.39 14.51
CA LEU A 60 14.36 7.57 15.31
C LEU A 60 13.45 8.77 14.98
N LEU A 61 13.20 9.04 13.70
CA LEU A 61 12.33 10.13 13.26
C LEU A 61 10.89 9.90 13.71
N LEU A 62 10.35 8.69 13.53
CA LEU A 62 8.99 8.32 13.93
C LEU A 62 8.80 8.35 15.45
N ASN A 63 9.80 7.92 16.22
CA ASN A 63 9.75 8.02 17.68
C ASN A 63 9.79 9.47 18.17
N SER A 64 10.43 10.37 17.41
CA SER A 64 10.53 11.79 17.75
C SER A 64 9.31 12.59 17.28
N TRP A 65 8.70 12.20 16.16
CA TRP A 65 7.49 12.79 15.62
C TRP A 65 6.63 11.72 14.92
N PRO A 66 5.71 11.06 15.65
CA PRO A 66 4.88 9.98 15.10
C PRO A 66 4.01 10.41 13.91
N ASP A 67 3.41 11.61 13.97
CA ASP A 67 2.55 12.12 12.90
C ASP A 67 3.28 12.38 11.57
N ALA A 68 4.62 12.30 11.56
CA ALA A 68 5.43 12.40 10.35
C ALA A 68 5.01 11.37 9.28
N VAL A 69 4.51 10.20 9.72
CA VAL A 69 4.10 9.09 8.86
C VAL A 69 2.91 9.43 7.96
N ASN A 70 2.08 10.39 8.40
CA ASN A 70 0.87 10.85 7.71
C ASN A 70 1.08 12.13 6.88
N GLN A 71 2.30 12.65 6.85
CA GLN A 71 2.56 13.88 6.15
C GLN A 71 2.54 13.61 4.65
N GLU A 72 1.69 14.31 3.92
CA GLU A 72 1.65 14.27 2.46
C GLU A 72 2.45 15.44 1.91
N GLU A 73 3.17 15.22 0.81
CA GLU A 73 3.73 16.31 -0.01
C GLU A 73 2.66 16.95 -0.92
N ILE A 74 2.89 18.17 -1.38
CA ILE A 74 1.87 19.01 -2.03
C ILE A 74 1.52 18.59 -3.47
N GLU A 75 2.45 18.00 -4.20
CA GLU A 75 2.32 17.74 -5.64
C GLU A 75 1.38 16.56 -5.94
N GLU A 76 1.64 15.41 -5.32
CA GLU A 76 0.95 14.14 -5.61
C GLU A 76 0.27 13.52 -4.36
N GLY A 77 0.34 14.20 -3.22
CA GLY A 77 -0.18 13.73 -1.94
C GLY A 77 0.55 12.47 -1.44
N LEU A 78 1.84 12.31 -1.75
CA LEU A 78 2.61 11.14 -1.36
C LEU A 78 3.05 11.25 0.10
N THR A 79 2.81 10.18 0.85
CA THR A 79 3.33 10.01 2.21
C THR A 79 4.72 9.36 2.20
N PRO A 80 5.47 9.36 3.31
CA PRO A 80 6.76 8.67 3.37
C PRO A 80 6.66 7.17 3.06
N LEU A 81 5.54 6.53 3.42
CA LEU A 81 5.29 5.12 3.09
C LEU A 81 5.19 4.91 1.57
N HIS A 82 4.53 5.82 0.84
CA HIS A 82 4.49 5.78 -0.62
C HIS A 82 5.89 5.89 -1.21
N ILE A 83 6.69 6.87 -0.75
CA ILE A 83 8.05 7.09 -1.22
C ILE A 83 8.94 5.87 -0.93
N ALA A 84 8.85 5.29 0.27
CA ALA A 84 9.60 4.11 0.66
C ALA A 84 9.32 2.93 -0.29
N PHE A 85 8.06 2.73 -0.63
CA PHE A 85 7.65 1.69 -1.57
C PHE A 85 8.11 1.97 -3.00
N TYR A 86 7.89 3.20 -3.51
CA TYR A 86 8.31 3.59 -4.86
C TYR A 86 9.81 3.39 -5.09
N ASN A 87 10.62 3.68 -4.06
CA ASN A 87 12.07 3.59 -4.13
C ASN A 87 12.62 2.23 -3.67
N VAL A 88 11.76 1.23 -3.45
CA VAL A 88 12.16 -0.15 -3.14
C VAL A 88 13.00 -0.20 -1.86
N SER A 89 12.57 0.55 -0.83
CA SER A 89 13.20 0.54 0.49
C SER A 89 13.15 -0.86 1.12
N PRO A 90 14.00 -1.17 2.11
CA PRO A 90 13.97 -2.47 2.77
C PRO A 90 12.59 -2.75 3.38
N MET A 91 12.13 -3.99 3.28
CA MET A 91 10.78 -4.37 3.71
C MET A 91 10.55 -4.06 5.19
N GLU A 92 11.57 -4.24 6.03
CA GLU A 92 11.51 -3.93 7.45
C GLU A 92 11.20 -2.44 7.70
N THR A 93 11.71 -1.54 6.85
CA THR A 93 11.42 -0.11 6.91
C THR A 93 9.99 0.19 6.45
N ILE A 94 9.51 -0.51 5.42
CA ILE A 94 8.13 -0.38 4.93
C ILE A 94 7.14 -0.86 6.00
N ILE A 95 7.39 -2.02 6.61
CA ILE A 95 6.58 -2.57 7.71
C ILE A 95 6.59 -1.62 8.91
N LEU A 96 7.73 -1.05 9.29
CA LEU A 96 7.81 -0.07 10.38
C LEU A 96 6.95 1.18 10.12
N LEU A 97 7.04 1.76 8.92
CA LEU A 97 6.23 2.92 8.53
C LEU A 97 4.74 2.57 8.60
N LEU A 98 4.40 1.38 8.18
CA LEU A 98 3.05 0.87 8.16
C LEU A 98 2.49 0.63 9.57
N ASP A 99 3.24 -0.04 10.45
CA ASP A 99 2.87 -0.22 11.86
C ASP A 99 2.60 1.14 12.52
N LYS A 100 3.50 2.12 12.30
CA LYS A 100 3.36 3.47 12.87
C LYS A 100 2.19 4.24 12.28
N TRP A 101 1.92 4.05 11.01
CA TRP A 101 0.77 4.65 10.36
C TRP A 101 -0.54 4.13 10.98
N ILE A 102 -0.65 2.82 11.24
CA ILE A 102 -1.80 2.21 11.90
C ILE A 102 -1.94 2.69 13.35
N GLU A 103 -0.82 2.84 14.07
CA GLU A 103 -0.82 3.33 15.45
C GLU A 103 -1.36 4.78 15.54
N VAL A 104 -1.02 5.64 14.59
CA VAL A 104 -1.35 7.08 14.62
C VAL A 104 -2.71 7.39 13.99
N SER A 105 -3.19 6.57 13.05
CA SER A 105 -4.51 6.74 12.44
C SER A 105 -5.60 6.23 13.40
N ASP A 106 -6.41 7.14 13.98
CA ASP A 106 -7.51 6.76 14.89
C ASP A 106 -8.55 5.92 14.11
N ASN A 107 -8.62 4.65 14.48
CA ASN A 107 -8.90 3.54 13.60
C ASN A 107 -10.38 3.11 13.67
N ARG A 108 -11.23 3.55 12.73
CA ARG A 108 -12.63 3.07 12.64
C ARG A 108 -13.27 3.01 11.24
N ASN A 109 -12.59 3.32 10.14
CA ASN A 109 -13.19 3.26 8.80
C ASN A 109 -12.13 3.20 7.69
N LYS A 110 -12.59 2.85 6.48
CA LYS A 110 -11.91 2.70 5.17
C LYS A 110 -10.59 3.45 4.91
N ASP A 111 -10.37 4.58 5.58
CA ASP A 111 -9.14 5.38 5.53
C ASP A 111 -7.92 4.59 6.06
N ARG A 112 -8.17 3.55 6.88
CA ARG A 112 -7.19 2.64 7.50
C ARG A 112 -6.46 1.68 6.54
N ILE A 113 -6.72 1.76 5.23
CA ILE A 113 -6.05 0.89 4.24
C ILE A 113 -5.70 1.65 2.95
N GLU A 114 -6.08 2.92 2.83
CA GLU A 114 -5.98 3.65 1.55
C GLU A 114 -4.53 3.84 1.06
N PRO A 115 -3.55 4.24 1.90
CA PRO A 115 -2.15 4.33 1.47
C PRO A 115 -1.55 2.96 1.09
N LEU A 116 -1.90 1.93 1.86
CA LEU A 116 -1.52 0.54 1.62
C LEU A 116 -2.02 0.01 0.28
N ILE A 117 -3.25 0.35 -0.04
CA ILE A 117 -3.90 -0.04 -1.27
C ILE A 117 -3.32 0.70 -2.48
N LYS A 118 -3.02 2.00 -2.36
CA LYS A 118 -2.34 2.78 -3.41
C LYS A 118 -0.94 2.23 -3.69
N ILE A 119 -0.24 1.79 -2.64
CA ILE A 119 1.05 1.11 -2.71
C ILE A 119 0.95 -0.24 -3.42
N VAL A 120 0.02 -1.09 -2.99
CA VAL A 120 -0.17 -2.42 -3.57
C VAL A 120 -0.60 -2.33 -5.05
N GLY A 121 -1.41 -1.34 -5.40
CA GLY A 121 -1.81 -1.06 -6.79
C GLY A 121 -0.70 -0.56 -7.72
N TYR A 122 0.47 -0.19 -7.19
CA TYR A 122 1.58 0.30 -8.02
C TYR A 122 2.28 -0.83 -8.79
N GLU A 123 2.72 -0.54 -10.02
CA GLU A 123 3.32 -1.50 -10.94
C GLU A 123 4.79 -1.87 -10.61
N GLY A 124 5.18 -1.95 -9.34
CA GLY A 124 6.51 -2.36 -8.85
C GLY A 124 6.82 -3.87 -8.89
N ASP A 125 7.77 -4.33 -8.07
CA ASP A 125 8.18 -5.75 -7.95
C ASP A 125 7.02 -6.63 -7.43
N ALA A 126 6.85 -7.83 -7.98
CA ALA A 126 5.77 -8.74 -7.62
C ALA A 126 5.97 -9.43 -6.28
N GLU A 127 7.21 -9.67 -5.85
CA GLU A 127 7.46 -10.38 -4.59
C GLU A 127 7.23 -9.47 -3.38
N GLU A 128 7.65 -8.20 -3.43
CA GLU A 128 7.43 -7.22 -2.36
C GLU A 128 5.93 -6.95 -2.14
N ARG A 129 5.14 -6.89 -3.23
CA ARG A 129 3.68 -6.79 -3.14
C ARG A 129 3.04 -8.00 -2.50
N LYS A 130 3.62 -9.19 -2.68
CA LYS A 130 3.10 -10.43 -2.10
C LYS A 130 3.26 -10.43 -0.58
N GLU A 131 4.42 -9.99 -0.10
CA GLU A 131 4.70 -9.86 1.33
C GLU A 131 3.81 -8.78 1.98
N LEU A 132 3.63 -7.63 1.33
CA LEU A 132 2.68 -6.61 1.77
C LEU A 132 1.23 -7.12 1.78
N LEU A 133 0.84 -7.91 0.78
CA LEU A 133 -0.49 -8.51 0.75
C LEU A 133 -0.69 -9.52 1.88
N HIS A 134 0.33 -10.33 2.20
CA HIS A 134 0.30 -11.23 3.35
C HIS A 134 0.17 -10.47 4.68
N TYR A 135 0.97 -9.42 4.85
CA TYR A 135 0.90 -8.56 6.03
C TYR A 135 -0.49 -7.88 6.13
N LEU A 136 -1.03 -7.38 5.03
CA LEU A 136 -2.38 -6.82 4.98
C LEU A 136 -3.44 -7.79 5.47
N CYS A 137 -3.44 -9.03 4.98
CA CYS A 137 -4.39 -10.04 5.46
C CYS A 137 -4.26 -10.27 6.97
N SER A 138 -3.03 -10.34 7.49
CA SER A 138 -2.81 -10.55 8.93
C SER A 138 -3.39 -9.43 9.80
N LEU A 139 -3.41 -8.18 9.31
CA LEU A 139 -3.99 -7.04 10.02
C LEU A 139 -5.52 -7.09 10.10
N PHE A 140 -6.18 -7.70 9.12
CA PHE A 140 -7.63 -7.89 9.15
C PHE A 140 -8.01 -9.02 10.13
N ASP A 141 -7.22 -10.09 10.16
CA ASP A 141 -7.47 -11.26 11.01
C ASP A 141 -7.41 -10.91 12.52
N GLU A 142 -6.53 -9.99 12.92
CA GLU A 142 -6.40 -9.57 14.33
C GLU A 142 -7.53 -8.66 14.84
N GLU A 143 -8.14 -7.83 13.99
CA GLU A 143 -9.24 -6.95 14.40
C GLU A 143 -10.59 -7.67 14.52
N THR A 144 -10.76 -8.76 13.76
CA THR A 144 -12.03 -9.46 13.65
C THR A 144 -12.07 -10.73 14.49
N GLN A 145 -11.91 -10.65 15.82
CA GLN A 145 -12.14 -11.79 16.73
C GLN A 145 -13.54 -12.47 16.60
N GLN A 146 -14.36 -12.12 15.60
CA GLN A 146 -15.60 -12.77 15.22
C GLN A 146 -16.06 -12.58 13.75
N ILE A 147 -15.16 -12.47 12.75
CA ILE A 147 -15.58 -12.50 11.33
C ILE A 147 -14.77 -13.55 10.57
N ASP A 148 -15.48 -14.42 9.82
CA ASP A 148 -14.92 -15.50 9.00
C ASP A 148 -13.85 -14.98 8.02
N ASP A 149 -12.77 -15.76 7.85
CA ASP A 149 -11.62 -15.48 6.96
C ASP A 149 -12.02 -15.07 5.52
N ASP A 150 -13.23 -15.42 5.08
CA ASP A 150 -13.78 -15.08 3.76
C ASP A 150 -14.12 -13.58 3.60
N PHE A 151 -14.40 -12.85 4.69
CA PHE A 151 -14.83 -11.44 4.63
C PHE A 151 -13.66 -10.48 4.35
N SER A 152 -12.51 -10.67 5.01
CA SER A 152 -11.30 -9.84 4.83
C SER A 152 -10.72 -9.98 3.42
N GLN A 153 -10.70 -11.21 2.89
CA GLN A 153 -10.29 -11.51 1.52
C GLN A 153 -11.22 -10.83 0.49
N SER A 154 -12.53 -10.79 0.76
CA SER A 154 -13.51 -10.19 -0.15
C SER A 154 -13.34 -8.66 -0.32
N GLU A 155 -12.89 -7.94 0.71
CA GLU A 155 -12.72 -6.47 0.65
C GLU A 155 -11.50 -6.06 -0.18
N ILE A 156 -10.38 -6.77 -0.03
CA ILE A 156 -9.19 -6.61 -0.86
C ILE A 156 -9.56 -6.82 -2.34
N MET A 157 -10.32 -7.89 -2.62
CA MET A 157 -10.77 -8.21 -3.96
C MET A 157 -11.76 -7.17 -4.53
N ARG A 158 -12.72 -6.70 -3.72
CA ARG A 158 -13.65 -5.60 -4.09
C ARG A 158 -12.91 -4.37 -4.57
N TYR A 159 -11.89 -3.95 -3.83
CA TYR A 159 -11.16 -2.75 -4.16
C TYR A 159 -10.33 -2.94 -5.44
N PHE A 160 -9.57 -4.04 -5.56
CA PHE A 160 -8.79 -4.31 -6.77
C PHE A 160 -9.65 -4.33 -8.03
N VAL A 161 -10.88 -4.85 -7.94
CA VAL A 161 -11.89 -4.77 -9.01
C VAL A 161 -12.29 -3.32 -9.27
N SER A 162 -12.58 -2.53 -8.23
CA SER A 162 -13.01 -1.13 -8.35
C SER A 162 -11.96 -0.23 -9.03
N ILE A 163 -10.66 -0.48 -8.80
CA ILE A 163 -9.56 0.25 -9.45
C ILE A 163 -9.04 -0.42 -10.73
N ASN A 164 -9.72 -1.48 -11.20
CA ASN A 164 -9.36 -2.21 -12.43
C ASN A 164 -7.91 -2.76 -12.42
N TRP A 165 -7.41 -3.17 -11.24
CA TRP A 165 -6.04 -3.65 -11.09
C TRP A 165 -5.91 -5.15 -11.34
N LEU A 166 -5.86 -5.51 -12.61
CA LEU A 166 -5.82 -6.89 -13.08
C LEU A 166 -4.72 -7.74 -12.43
N LYS A 167 -3.48 -7.24 -12.31
CA LYS A 167 -2.37 -7.99 -11.69
C LYS A 167 -2.62 -8.33 -10.23
N GLY A 168 -3.22 -7.41 -9.47
CA GLY A 168 -3.60 -7.63 -8.07
C GLY A 168 -4.72 -8.60 -7.88
N ILE A 169 -5.73 -8.51 -8.75
CA ILE A 169 -6.81 -9.50 -8.85
C ILE A 169 -6.20 -10.89 -9.07
N PHE A 170 -5.24 -11.06 -9.99
CA PHE A 170 -4.55 -12.34 -10.18
C PHE A 170 -3.74 -12.78 -8.97
N LEU A 171 -3.04 -11.85 -8.33
CA LEU A 171 -2.23 -12.15 -7.15
C LEU A 171 -3.12 -12.64 -6.01
N ALA A 172 -4.22 -11.93 -5.74
CA ALA A 172 -5.20 -12.30 -4.73
C ALA A 172 -5.83 -13.68 -5.01
N ILE A 173 -6.26 -13.95 -6.26
CA ILE A 173 -6.80 -15.27 -6.64
C ILE A 173 -5.77 -16.39 -6.45
N ASN A 174 -4.52 -16.16 -6.85
CA ASN A 174 -3.47 -17.18 -6.73
C ASN A 174 -3.06 -17.43 -5.27
N MET A 175 -3.12 -16.40 -4.42
CA MET A 175 -2.78 -16.52 -3.00
C MET A 175 -3.93 -17.04 -2.16
N TYR A 176 -5.16 -16.71 -2.52
CA TYR A 176 -6.38 -17.04 -1.78
C TYR A 176 -7.42 -17.64 -2.73
N PRO A 177 -7.32 -18.93 -3.09
CA PRO A 177 -8.26 -19.58 -4.01
C PRO A 177 -9.72 -19.58 -3.53
N THR A 178 -9.98 -19.26 -2.25
CA THR A 178 -11.32 -19.12 -1.68
C THR A 178 -11.91 -17.72 -1.85
N VAL A 179 -11.09 -16.70 -2.16
CA VAL A 179 -11.54 -15.30 -2.31
C VAL A 179 -12.59 -15.15 -3.40
N THR A 180 -12.55 -16.02 -4.41
CA THR A 180 -13.51 -16.10 -5.52
C THR A 180 -14.85 -16.64 -5.10
N LYS A 181 -14.91 -17.45 -4.04
CA LYS A 181 -16.17 -17.98 -3.48
C LYS A 181 -16.89 -16.95 -2.62
N SER A 182 -16.14 -16.03 -2.01
CA SER A 182 -16.70 -14.90 -1.25
C SER A 182 -17.06 -13.68 -2.12
N LEU A 183 -16.89 -13.77 -3.46
CA LEU A 183 -17.57 -12.87 -4.41
C LEU A 183 -19.07 -13.20 -4.41
N ASP A 184 -19.77 -12.73 -3.38
CA ASP A 184 -21.22 -12.84 -3.28
C ASP A 184 -21.90 -12.26 -4.52
N LEU A 185 -22.77 -13.08 -5.13
CA LEU A 185 -23.71 -12.71 -6.20
C LEU A 185 -24.57 -11.46 -5.85
N HIS A 186 -24.66 -11.12 -4.56
CA HIS A 186 -25.41 -9.98 -4.04
C HIS A 186 -24.72 -8.62 -4.19
N THR A 187 -23.45 -8.60 -4.58
CA THR A 187 -22.70 -7.38 -4.86
C THR A 187 -22.24 -7.40 -6.30
N ASN A 188 -22.40 -6.30 -7.05
CA ASN A 188 -22.06 -6.17 -8.48
C ASN A 188 -20.58 -6.49 -8.84
N ILE A 189 -19.76 -6.92 -7.88
CA ILE A 189 -18.34 -7.23 -8.01
C ILE A 189 -18.09 -8.31 -9.05
N MET A 190 -18.92 -9.37 -9.13
CA MET A 190 -18.72 -10.41 -10.13
C MET A 190 -18.96 -9.87 -11.55
N ALA A 191 -19.96 -9.00 -11.73
CA ALA A 191 -20.20 -8.33 -13.00
C ALA A 191 -19.10 -7.32 -13.35
N ASP A 192 -18.59 -6.57 -12.35
CA ASP A 192 -17.49 -5.63 -12.53
C ASP A 192 -16.16 -6.35 -12.80
N PHE A 193 -15.90 -7.47 -12.11
CA PHE A 193 -14.78 -8.37 -12.33
C PHE A 193 -14.82 -8.97 -13.73
N LEU A 194 -15.97 -9.48 -14.17
CA LEU A 194 -16.16 -9.99 -15.54
C LEU A 194 -16.06 -8.88 -16.60
N SER A 195 -16.51 -7.67 -16.31
CA SER A 195 -16.34 -6.50 -17.18
C SER A 195 -14.87 -6.11 -17.32
N VAL A 196 -14.13 -6.11 -16.21
CA VAL A 196 -12.69 -5.81 -16.13
C VAL A 196 -11.85 -6.87 -16.86
N VAL A 197 -12.10 -8.14 -16.56
CA VAL A 197 -11.38 -9.30 -17.14
C VAL A 197 -11.78 -9.50 -18.61
N GLY A 198 -13.07 -9.43 -18.93
CA GLY A 198 -13.60 -9.66 -20.27
C GLY A 198 -13.23 -8.59 -21.31
N LYS A 199 -13.02 -7.34 -20.88
CA LYS A 199 -12.63 -6.24 -21.80
C LYS A 199 -11.13 -6.17 -22.10
N ARG A 200 -10.26 -6.80 -21.30
CA ARG A 200 -8.80 -6.56 -21.35
C ARG A 200 -7.89 -7.78 -21.19
N CYS A 201 -8.39 -8.99 -20.89
CA CYS A 201 -7.52 -10.15 -20.67
C CYS A 201 -7.21 -10.94 -21.95
N HIS A 202 -5.94 -11.33 -22.11
CA HIS A 202 -5.55 -12.35 -23.08
C HIS A 202 -6.11 -13.73 -22.68
N LEU A 203 -6.50 -14.58 -23.64
CA LEU A 203 -7.10 -15.92 -23.45
C LEU A 203 -6.42 -16.81 -22.39
N LYS A 204 -5.09 -16.72 -22.23
CA LYS A 204 -4.35 -17.47 -21.19
C LYS A 204 -4.74 -17.07 -19.77
N THR A 205 -5.01 -15.80 -19.56
CA THR A 205 -5.36 -15.21 -18.27
C THR A 205 -6.75 -15.63 -17.83
N MET A 206 -7.71 -15.63 -18.77
CA MET A 206 -9.03 -16.23 -18.53
C MET A 206 -8.92 -17.73 -18.27
N SER A 207 -8.05 -18.44 -19.00
CA SER A 207 -7.84 -19.87 -18.81
C SER A 207 -7.35 -20.24 -17.41
N THR A 208 -6.53 -19.42 -16.75
CA THR A 208 -6.06 -19.68 -15.38
C THR A 208 -7.15 -19.44 -14.34
N VAL A 209 -7.95 -18.37 -14.50
CA VAL A 209 -9.12 -18.11 -13.64
C VAL A 209 -10.14 -19.23 -13.75
N ILE A 210 -10.44 -19.65 -14.99
CA ILE A 210 -11.35 -20.75 -15.30
C ILE A 210 -10.82 -22.09 -14.76
N GLN A 211 -9.51 -22.32 -14.79
CA GLN A 211 -8.90 -23.56 -14.27
C GLN A 211 -8.98 -23.67 -12.76
N ASN A 212 -8.84 -22.55 -12.04
CA ASN A 212 -8.92 -22.54 -10.58
C ASN A 212 -10.38 -22.52 -10.09
N GLU A 213 -11.31 -21.96 -10.86
CA GLU A 213 -12.72 -21.77 -10.49
C GLU A 213 -13.65 -22.00 -11.70
N PRO A 214 -13.95 -23.27 -12.05
CA PRO A 214 -14.74 -23.61 -13.24
C PRO A 214 -16.21 -23.14 -13.17
N GLU A 215 -16.74 -22.90 -11.97
CA GLU A 215 -18.11 -22.43 -11.73
C GLU A 215 -18.33 -20.98 -12.18
N LEU A 216 -17.26 -20.18 -12.32
CA LEU A 216 -17.34 -18.81 -12.83
C LEU A 216 -17.83 -18.75 -14.29
N LEU A 217 -17.61 -19.82 -15.08
CA LEU A 217 -18.11 -19.89 -16.46
C LEU A 217 -19.64 -19.98 -16.53
N GLU A 218 -20.29 -20.69 -15.60
CA GLU A 218 -21.75 -20.82 -15.60
C GLU A 218 -22.45 -19.47 -15.38
N ASN A 219 -21.80 -18.57 -14.62
CA ASN A 219 -22.29 -17.20 -14.39
C ASN A 219 -21.92 -16.20 -15.52
N VAL A 220 -20.90 -16.49 -16.33
CA VAL A 220 -20.55 -15.70 -17.53
C VAL A 220 -21.55 -15.93 -18.66
N TYR A 221 -22.02 -17.16 -18.84
CA TYR A 221 -22.98 -17.53 -19.90
C TYR A 221 -24.44 -17.20 -19.56
N THR A 222 -24.73 -16.69 -18.35
CA THR A 222 -26.08 -16.29 -17.92
C THR A 222 -26.30 -14.77 -17.94
N LEU A 223 -25.29 -13.98 -18.30
CA LEU A 223 -25.50 -12.56 -18.61
C LEU A 223 -26.38 -12.45 -19.86
N PRO A 224 -27.55 -11.75 -19.81
CA PRO A 224 -28.38 -11.58 -20.98
C PRO A 224 -27.56 -10.82 -22.02
N GLU A 225 -27.48 -11.39 -23.23
CA GLU A 225 -26.85 -10.76 -24.38
C GLU A 225 -27.32 -9.30 -24.50
N ALA A 226 -26.44 -8.36 -24.19
CA ALA A 226 -26.69 -6.96 -24.46
C ALA A 226 -26.79 -6.83 -25.99
N HIS A 227 -28.01 -6.73 -26.50
CA HIS A 227 -28.28 -6.45 -27.88
C HIS A 227 -27.50 -5.21 -28.33
N THR A 228 -26.64 -5.44 -29.32
CA THR A 228 -26.03 -4.52 -30.31
C THR A 228 -26.19 -3.02 -30.11
#